data_AF-A0A1S3DSZ4-F1
#
_entry.id   AF-A0A1S3DSZ4-F1
#
_cell.length_a   1.000
_cell.length_b   1.000
_cell.length_c   1.000
_cell.angle_alpha   90.00
_cell.angle_beta   90.00
_cell.angle_gamma   90.00
#
_symmetry.space_group_name_H-M   'P 1'
#
loop_
_entity.id
_entity.type
_entity.pdbx_description
1 polymer ?
#
loop_
_entity_poly.entity_id
_entity_poly.type
_entity_poly.pdbx_seq_one_letter_code
_entity_poly.pdbx_strand_id
1 'polypeptide(L)'
;MTEKLQNDLLAQNTDTIQNINDAVEQRKAILSLLRNNIESQKNNIFEKREIILNKIEKSIEEAENVRNETGFQFIKPHKNISIDETDYKSTIWGTLLNEKMHPKHEAILTKKYCAQLVKVLQLLLKEDKMKIISKAQCLAQDIETQMKNDLRSEIQKGLVKYVNARQEWIKIQNILKDIDRIRQEIIEEKFASQGPVECKVKQNYLEACAQVVSLKCKLECMSRRNEDLFNQIKIIHGKIHHVAAQNIACQDQLNSEYEQLKYCINEKLKEIKEQEFSIAKFREYNKNKTQ
;
A
#
# COMPACT_ATOMS: atom_id res chain seq x y z
N MET A 1 2.49 -37.84 74.60
CA MET A 1 1.45 -37.02 73.92
C MET A 1 2.06 -36.08 72.89
N THR A 2 3.28 -35.59 73.10
CA THR A 2 4.05 -34.71 72.19
C THR A 2 4.55 -35.38 70.90
N GLU A 3 5.07 -36.61 70.95
CA GLU A 3 5.57 -37.32 69.74
C GLU A 3 4.47 -37.60 68.70
N LYS A 4 3.26 -37.95 69.15
CA LYS A 4 2.14 -38.24 68.25
C LYS A 4 1.70 -36.98 67.49
N LEU A 5 1.59 -35.86 68.19
CA LEU A 5 1.26 -34.56 67.60
C LEU A 5 2.32 -34.10 66.59
N GLN A 6 3.59 -34.36 66.88
CA GLN A 6 4.72 -34.01 66.03
C GLN A 6 4.76 -34.88 64.75
N ASN A 7 4.45 -36.17 64.86
CA ASN A 7 4.33 -37.08 63.72
C ASN A 7 3.12 -36.73 62.84
N ASP A 8 1.99 -36.36 63.45
CA ASP A 8 0.78 -35.94 62.71
C ASP A 8 1.03 -34.64 61.94
N LEU A 9 1.74 -33.66 62.54
CA LEU A 9 2.16 -32.42 61.87
C LEU A 9 3.16 -32.66 60.73
N LEU A 10 4.11 -33.59 60.90
CA LEU A 10 5.06 -33.98 59.86
C LEU A 10 4.38 -34.67 58.68
N ALA A 11 3.42 -35.56 58.94
CA ALA A 11 2.62 -36.21 57.91
C ALA A 11 1.79 -35.17 57.13
N GLN A 12 1.10 -34.27 57.84
CA GLN A 12 0.28 -33.22 57.22
C GLN A 12 1.11 -32.25 56.36
N ASN A 13 2.31 -31.88 56.81
CA ASN A 13 3.23 -31.04 56.02
C ASN A 13 3.74 -31.78 54.78
N THR A 14 4.05 -33.07 54.89
CA THR A 14 4.48 -33.90 53.75
C THR A 14 3.37 -33.99 52.69
N ASP A 15 2.12 -34.24 53.11
CA ASP A 15 0.97 -34.30 52.21
C ASP A 15 0.70 -32.94 51.53
N THR A 16 0.86 -31.84 52.28
CA THR A 16 0.68 -30.49 51.74
C THR A 16 1.75 -30.16 50.70
N ILE A 17 3.01 -30.51 50.96
CA ILE A 17 4.12 -30.34 50.02
C ILE A 17 3.89 -31.17 48.75
N GLN A 18 3.43 -32.41 48.90
CA GLN A 18 3.15 -33.29 47.76
C GLN A 18 2.04 -32.73 46.88
N ASN A 19 0.93 -32.27 47.48
CA ASN A 19 -0.17 -31.62 46.75
C ASN A 19 0.27 -30.35 46.00
N ILE A 20 1.17 -29.55 46.58
CA ILE A 20 1.74 -28.38 45.92
C ILE A 20 2.60 -28.80 44.72
N ASN A 21 3.44 -29.82 44.88
CA ASN A 21 4.28 -30.34 43.79
C ASN A 21 3.43 -30.88 42.64
N ASP A 22 2.39 -31.65 42.93
CA ASP A 22 1.48 -32.19 41.91
C ASP A 22 0.77 -31.06 41.14
N ALA A 23 0.32 -30.01 41.84
CA ALA A 23 -0.27 -28.83 41.23
C ALA A 23 0.72 -28.03 40.35
N VAL A 24 1.99 -27.98 40.75
CA VAL A 24 3.06 -27.33 39.96
C VAL A 24 3.32 -28.12 38.67
N GLU A 25 3.38 -29.45 38.73
CA GLU A 25 3.58 -30.29 37.54
C GLU A 25 2.38 -30.23 36.58
N GLN A 26 1.14 -30.22 37.10
CA GLN A 26 -0.05 -29.98 36.29
C GLN A 26 0.01 -28.61 35.58
N ARG A 27 0.44 -27.56 36.29
CA ARG A 27 0.61 -26.23 35.68
C ARG A 27 1.71 -26.21 34.61
N LYS A 28 2.83 -26.91 34.82
CA LYS A 28 3.88 -27.03 33.79
C LYS A 28 3.36 -27.72 32.53
N ALA A 29 2.55 -28.79 32.69
CA ALA A 29 1.95 -29.48 31.56
C ALA A 29 0.99 -28.58 30.76
N ILE A 30 0.14 -27.81 31.45
CA ILE A 30 -0.77 -26.84 30.81
C ILE A 30 0.02 -25.74 30.08
N LEU A 31 1.08 -25.22 30.68
CA LEU A 31 1.94 -24.21 30.04
C LEU A 31 2.65 -24.76 28.80
N SER A 32 3.06 -26.03 28.82
CA SER A 32 3.64 -26.70 27.64
C SER A 32 2.63 -26.83 26.50
N LEU A 33 1.39 -27.23 26.80
CA LEU A 33 0.30 -27.30 25.81
C LEU A 33 -0.03 -25.93 25.22
N LEU A 34 -0.10 -24.89 26.06
CA LEU A 34 -0.33 -23.52 25.61
C LEU A 34 0.80 -23.03 24.70
N ARG A 35 2.06 -23.32 25.06
CA ARG A 35 3.22 -22.97 24.23
C ARG A 35 3.15 -23.63 22.85
N ASN A 36 2.84 -24.92 22.79
CA ASN A 36 2.71 -25.64 21.53
C ASN A 36 1.54 -25.10 20.67
N ASN A 37 0.43 -24.73 21.29
CA ASN A 37 -0.71 -24.12 20.60
C ASN A 37 -0.33 -22.74 20.02
N ILE A 38 0.36 -21.90 20.79
CA ILE A 38 0.85 -20.60 20.33
C ILE A 38 1.80 -20.76 19.14
N GLU A 39 2.73 -21.71 19.19
CA GLU A 39 3.67 -21.94 18.08
C GLU A 39 2.94 -22.46 16.83
N SER A 40 1.96 -23.34 16.99
CA SER A 40 1.11 -23.82 15.88
C SER A 40 0.29 -22.69 15.25
N GLN A 41 -0.32 -21.82 16.07
CA GLN A 41 -1.07 -20.66 15.58
C GLN A 41 -0.17 -19.66 14.85
N LYS A 42 1.03 -19.40 15.38
CA LYS A 42 2.03 -18.56 14.74
C LYS A 42 2.41 -19.11 13.36
N ASN A 43 2.71 -20.40 13.25
CA ASN A 43 3.04 -21.04 11.96
C ASN A 43 1.87 -20.94 10.96
N ASN A 44 0.63 -21.17 11.41
CA ASN A 44 -0.56 -21.02 10.57
C ASN A 44 -0.77 -19.58 10.06
N ILE A 45 -0.44 -18.57 10.88
CA ILE A 45 -0.45 -17.16 10.48
C ILE A 45 0.63 -16.88 9.43
N PHE A 46 1.83 -17.44 9.58
CA PHE A 46 2.91 -17.29 8.61
C PHE A 46 2.55 -17.91 7.25
N GLU A 47 2.03 -19.14 7.23
CA GLU A 47 1.57 -19.80 5.99
C GLU A 47 0.46 -19.01 5.30
N LYS A 48 -0.52 -18.50 6.06
CA LYS A 48 -1.59 -17.64 5.49
C LYS A 48 -1.05 -16.35 4.90
N ARG A 49 -0.05 -15.74 5.54
CA ARG A 49 0.60 -14.53 5.05
C ARG A 49 1.32 -14.80 3.72
N GLU A 50 2.01 -15.92 3.62
CA GLU A 50 2.73 -16.32 2.40
C GLU A 50 1.76 -16.55 1.22
N ILE A 51 0.64 -17.24 1.47
CA ILE A 51 -0.43 -17.42 0.46
C ILE A 51 -0.99 -16.08 -0.02
N ILE A 52 -1.18 -15.11 0.89
CA ILE A 52 -1.68 -13.77 0.53
C ILE A 52 -0.65 -13.00 -0.30
N LEU A 53 0.63 -13.05 0.09
CA LEU A 53 1.72 -12.40 -0.66
C LEU A 53 1.82 -12.94 -2.07
N ASN A 54 1.82 -14.26 -2.24
CA ASN A 54 1.85 -14.90 -3.56
C ASN A 54 0.65 -14.50 -4.44
N LYS A 55 -0.54 -14.33 -3.85
CA LYS A 55 -1.72 -13.84 -4.59
C LYS A 55 -1.57 -12.39 -5.03
N ILE A 56 -0.99 -11.53 -4.18
CA ILE A 56 -0.76 -10.11 -4.49
C ILE A 56 0.28 -9.98 -5.61
N GLU A 57 1.40 -10.70 -5.51
CA GLU A 57 2.45 -10.70 -6.55
C GLU A 57 1.88 -11.13 -7.90
N LYS A 58 1.09 -12.20 -7.93
CA LYS A 58 0.45 -12.67 -9.16
C LYS A 58 -0.53 -11.67 -9.75
N SER A 59 -1.32 -10.96 -8.92
CA SER A 59 -2.21 -9.89 -9.40
C SER A 59 -1.45 -8.66 -9.91
N ILE A 60 -0.30 -8.32 -9.32
CA ILE A 60 0.57 -7.25 -9.81
C ILE A 60 1.15 -7.64 -11.18
N GLU A 61 1.65 -8.87 -11.31
CA GLU A 61 2.20 -9.40 -12.56
C GLU A 61 1.14 -9.45 -13.68
N GLU A 62 -0.08 -9.91 -13.37
CA GLU A 62 -1.22 -9.89 -14.30
C GLU A 62 -1.59 -8.46 -14.73
N ALA A 63 -1.59 -7.49 -13.79
CA ALA A 63 -1.87 -6.09 -14.10
C ALA A 63 -0.75 -5.44 -14.95
N GLU A 64 0.52 -5.78 -14.71
CA GLU A 64 1.64 -5.34 -15.52
C GLU A 64 1.65 -5.96 -16.91
N ASN A 65 1.27 -7.24 -17.05
CA ASN A 65 1.10 -7.88 -18.35
C ASN A 65 -0.02 -7.24 -19.16
N VAL A 66 -1.20 -6.97 -18.54
CA VAL A 66 -2.28 -6.23 -19.19
C VAL A 66 -1.82 -4.82 -19.60
N ARG A 67 -1.04 -4.13 -18.76
CA ARG A 67 -0.47 -2.80 -19.07
C ARG A 67 0.51 -2.85 -20.25
N ASN A 68 1.35 -3.88 -20.32
CA ASN A 68 2.34 -4.06 -21.38
C ASN A 68 1.69 -4.49 -22.70
N GLU A 69 0.64 -5.31 -22.65
CA GLU A 69 -0.12 -5.76 -23.82
C GLU A 69 -1.05 -4.68 -24.40
N THR A 70 -1.61 -3.80 -23.55
CA THR A 70 -2.57 -2.75 -24.00
C THR A 70 -1.91 -1.43 -24.42
N GLY A 71 -0.61 -1.23 -24.18
CA GLY A 71 0.11 -0.02 -24.60
C GLY A 71 -0.45 1.31 -24.04
N PHE A 72 -1.27 1.25 -22.99
CA PHE A 72 -1.97 2.42 -22.44
C PHE A 72 -0.99 3.31 -21.66
N GLN A 73 -0.46 4.36 -22.31
CA GLN A 73 0.16 5.48 -21.62
C GLN A 73 -0.95 6.42 -21.12
N PHE A 74 -0.92 6.74 -19.82
CA PHE A 74 -1.78 7.77 -19.24
C PHE A 74 -1.64 9.08 -20.03
N ILE A 75 -2.74 9.52 -20.64
CA ILE A 75 -2.87 10.88 -21.15
C ILE A 75 -2.77 11.80 -19.93
N LYS A 76 -1.63 12.49 -19.76
CA LYS A 76 -1.52 13.55 -18.74
C LYS A 76 -2.57 14.62 -19.06
N PRO A 77 -3.41 15.03 -18.09
CA PRO A 77 -4.39 16.06 -18.35
C PRO A 77 -3.68 17.38 -18.68
N HIS A 78 -3.95 17.91 -19.88
CA HIS A 78 -3.47 19.23 -20.27
C HIS A 78 -4.08 20.27 -19.32
N LYS A 79 -3.21 21.09 -18.71
CA LYS A 79 -3.51 21.95 -17.56
C LYS A 79 -4.51 23.10 -17.79
N ASN A 80 -5.06 23.30 -18.98
CA ASN A 80 -5.91 24.47 -19.27
C ASN A 80 -7.09 24.11 -20.18
N ILE A 81 -8.06 23.35 -19.67
CA ILE A 81 -9.40 23.37 -20.24
C ILE A 81 -10.38 23.58 -19.09
N SER A 82 -10.81 24.84 -18.92
CA SER A 82 -11.97 25.18 -18.11
C SER A 82 -13.19 24.63 -18.82
N ILE A 83 -13.84 23.62 -18.25
CA ILE A 83 -15.06 23.04 -18.83
C ILE A 83 -16.12 23.02 -17.74
N ASP A 84 -17.20 23.77 -17.97
CA ASP A 84 -18.43 23.68 -17.19
C ASP A 84 -19.00 22.25 -17.26
N GLU A 85 -19.31 21.68 -16.09
CA GLU A 85 -19.57 20.25 -15.88
C GLU A 85 -20.87 19.72 -16.52
N THR A 86 -21.73 20.58 -17.07
CA THR A 86 -23.07 20.15 -17.52
C THR A 86 -23.15 19.68 -18.97
N ASP A 87 -22.10 19.82 -19.80
CA ASP A 87 -22.23 19.55 -21.25
C ASP A 87 -21.03 18.83 -21.91
N TYR A 88 -20.12 18.25 -21.11
CA TYR A 88 -18.85 17.66 -21.56
C TYR A 88 -19.00 16.57 -22.64
N LYS A 89 -20.04 15.72 -22.56
CA LYS A 89 -20.31 14.66 -23.55
C LYS A 89 -20.85 15.18 -24.88
N SER A 90 -21.52 16.33 -24.88
CA SER A 90 -22.11 16.96 -26.07
C SER A 90 -21.06 17.76 -26.83
N THR A 91 -20.25 18.54 -26.11
CA THR A 91 -19.34 19.51 -26.71
C THR A 91 -18.09 18.87 -27.33
N ILE A 92 -17.39 17.95 -26.68
CA ILE A 92 -16.11 17.45 -27.22
C ILE A 92 -16.32 16.64 -28.49
N TRP A 93 -17.25 15.70 -28.48
CA TRP A 93 -17.54 14.88 -29.66
C TRP A 93 -18.16 15.69 -30.79
N GLY A 94 -19.05 16.64 -30.47
CA GLY A 94 -19.61 17.58 -31.44
C GLY A 94 -18.55 18.50 -32.07
N THR A 95 -17.57 18.96 -31.28
CA THR A 95 -16.46 19.80 -31.76
C THR A 95 -15.52 18.99 -32.64
N LEU A 96 -15.16 17.77 -32.23
CA LEU A 96 -14.39 16.83 -33.04
C LEU A 96 -15.12 16.53 -34.34
N LEU A 97 -16.43 16.29 -34.34
CA LEU A 97 -17.18 15.99 -35.57
C LEU A 97 -17.11 17.16 -36.58
N ASN A 98 -17.16 18.39 -36.08
CA ASN A 98 -17.22 19.62 -36.86
C ASN A 98 -15.85 20.15 -37.29
N GLU A 99 -14.75 19.57 -36.80
CA GLU A 99 -13.40 19.91 -37.27
C GLU A 99 -13.27 19.67 -38.78
N LYS A 100 -13.01 20.75 -39.51
CA LYS A 100 -12.77 20.71 -40.95
C LYS A 100 -11.35 20.23 -41.26
N MET A 101 -11.17 19.73 -42.47
CA MET A 101 -9.85 19.43 -43.00
C MET A 101 -8.96 20.67 -42.95
N HIS A 102 -7.70 20.48 -42.57
CA HIS A 102 -6.75 21.59 -42.51
C HIS A 102 -6.61 22.26 -43.89
N PRO A 103 -6.69 23.59 -44.01
CA PRO A 103 -6.74 24.30 -45.30
C PRO A 103 -5.58 23.96 -46.25
N LYS A 104 -4.38 23.73 -45.70
CA LYS A 104 -3.20 23.31 -46.48
C LYS A 104 -3.40 21.97 -47.19
N HIS A 105 -4.04 21.00 -46.56
CA HIS A 105 -4.29 19.69 -47.17
C HIS A 105 -5.42 19.75 -48.20
N GLU A 106 -6.44 20.55 -47.94
CA GLU A 106 -7.50 20.82 -48.90
C GLU A 106 -6.95 21.49 -50.18
N ALA A 107 -6.06 22.47 -50.02
CA ALA A 107 -5.37 23.14 -51.15
C ALA A 107 -4.49 22.17 -51.97
N ILE A 108 -3.81 21.22 -51.32
CA ILE A 108 -3.02 20.19 -52.01
C ILE A 108 -3.92 19.26 -52.82
N LEU A 109 -5.04 18.80 -52.24
CA LEU A 109 -5.98 17.90 -52.91
C LEU A 109 -6.64 18.56 -54.12
N THR A 110 -7.08 19.82 -53.97
CA THR A 110 -7.69 20.59 -55.07
C THR A 110 -6.70 20.95 -56.18
N LYS A 111 -5.39 21.03 -55.89
CA LYS A 111 -4.35 21.22 -56.91
C LYS A 111 -4.03 19.94 -57.70
N LYS A 112 -4.20 18.77 -57.07
CA LYS A 112 -3.85 17.46 -57.64
C LYS A 112 -5.01 16.72 -58.31
N TYR A 113 -6.24 16.96 -57.87
CA TYR A 113 -7.41 16.19 -58.26
C TYR A 113 -8.58 17.11 -58.67
N CYS A 114 -9.52 16.59 -59.46
CA CYS A 114 -10.70 17.36 -59.86
C CYS A 114 -11.63 17.63 -58.66
N ALA A 115 -12.36 18.74 -58.69
CA ALA A 115 -13.21 19.19 -57.58
C ALA A 115 -14.26 18.15 -57.15
N GLN A 116 -14.83 17.40 -58.10
CA GLN A 116 -15.76 16.30 -57.79
C GLN A 116 -15.09 15.21 -56.95
N LEU A 117 -13.88 14.78 -57.31
CA LEU A 117 -13.17 13.72 -56.58
C LEU A 117 -12.78 14.19 -55.17
N VAL A 118 -12.35 15.44 -55.01
CA VAL A 118 -12.04 16.01 -53.69
C VAL A 118 -13.28 16.05 -52.79
N LYS A 119 -14.45 16.41 -53.33
CA LYS A 119 -15.72 16.39 -52.59
C LYS A 119 -16.09 14.99 -52.12
N VAL A 120 -15.92 13.98 -52.98
CA VAL A 120 -16.17 12.56 -52.63
C VAL A 120 -15.22 12.10 -51.51
N LEU A 121 -13.94 12.45 -51.60
CA LEU A 121 -12.96 12.12 -50.55
C LEU A 121 -13.28 12.80 -49.22
N GLN A 122 -13.72 14.06 -49.23
CA GLN A 122 -14.16 14.77 -48.03
C GLN A 122 -15.41 14.13 -47.40
N LEU A 123 -16.34 13.64 -48.21
CA LEU A 123 -17.53 12.91 -47.77
C LEU A 123 -17.15 11.59 -47.08
N LEU A 124 -16.30 10.78 -47.72
CA LEU A 124 -15.83 9.51 -47.15
C LEU A 124 -15.08 9.72 -45.83
N LEU A 125 -14.21 10.74 -45.76
CA LEU A 125 -13.54 11.13 -44.53
C LEU A 125 -14.51 11.50 -43.41
N LYS A 126 -15.60 12.21 -43.74
CA LYS A 126 -16.63 12.57 -42.75
C LYS A 126 -17.39 11.35 -42.25
N GLU A 127 -17.71 10.39 -43.12
CA GLU A 127 -18.37 9.14 -42.75
C GLU A 127 -17.49 8.26 -41.85
N ASP A 128 -16.20 8.11 -42.18
CA ASP A 128 -15.27 7.35 -41.35
C ASP A 128 -15.02 8.03 -40.01
N LYS A 129 -14.91 9.36 -40.00
CA LYS A 129 -14.81 10.15 -38.76
C LYS A 129 -16.03 9.95 -37.87
N MET A 130 -17.24 9.93 -38.43
CA MET A 130 -18.48 9.61 -37.70
C MET A 130 -18.43 8.22 -37.07
N LYS A 131 -18.01 7.20 -37.82
CA LYS A 131 -17.90 5.82 -37.31
C LYS A 131 -16.90 5.71 -36.16
N ILE A 132 -15.73 6.35 -36.31
CA ILE A 132 -14.68 6.35 -35.28
C ILE A 132 -15.17 7.04 -34.01
N ILE A 133 -15.79 8.21 -34.13
CA ILE A 133 -16.33 8.97 -32.99
C ILE A 133 -17.45 8.18 -32.30
N SER A 134 -18.38 7.60 -33.05
CA SER A 134 -19.44 6.76 -32.48
C SER A 134 -18.89 5.56 -31.71
N LYS A 135 -17.88 4.87 -32.25
CA LYS A 135 -17.23 3.75 -31.56
C LYS A 135 -16.51 4.21 -30.28
N ALA A 136 -15.83 5.35 -30.34
CA ALA A 136 -15.16 5.93 -29.18
C ALA A 136 -16.15 6.36 -28.09
N GLN A 137 -17.32 6.88 -28.48
CA GLN A 137 -18.41 7.21 -27.54
C GLN A 137 -18.95 5.98 -26.83
N CYS A 138 -19.20 4.87 -27.56
CA CYS A 138 -19.65 3.63 -26.93
C CYS A 138 -18.61 3.10 -25.94
N LEU A 139 -17.34 3.04 -26.33
CA LEU A 139 -16.26 2.60 -25.44
C LEU A 139 -16.14 3.48 -24.18
N ALA A 140 -16.27 4.80 -24.33
CA ALA A 140 -16.24 5.71 -23.19
C ALA A 140 -17.42 5.49 -22.23
N GLN A 141 -18.62 5.20 -22.76
CA GLN A 141 -19.79 4.88 -21.94
C GLN A 141 -19.66 3.52 -21.22
N ASP A 142 -19.08 2.53 -21.89
CA ASP A 142 -18.82 1.21 -21.30
C ASP A 142 -17.82 1.32 -20.14
N ILE A 143 -16.72 2.05 -20.34
CA ILE A 143 -15.71 2.32 -19.31
C ILE A 143 -16.35 3.07 -18.13
N GLU A 144 -17.12 4.13 -18.39
CA GLU A 144 -17.78 4.89 -17.33
C GLU A 144 -18.74 4.01 -16.51
N THR A 145 -19.48 3.13 -17.17
CA THR A 145 -20.40 2.20 -16.52
C THR A 145 -19.65 1.18 -15.67
N GLN A 146 -18.56 0.62 -16.18
CA GLN A 146 -17.69 -0.30 -15.45
C GLN A 146 -17.08 0.37 -14.22
N MET A 147 -16.51 1.56 -14.37
CA MET A 147 -15.94 2.33 -13.25
C MET A 147 -16.99 2.64 -12.16
N LYS A 148 -18.21 2.99 -12.55
CA LYS A 148 -19.31 3.21 -11.58
C LYS A 148 -19.66 1.93 -10.82
N ASN A 149 -19.68 0.79 -11.49
CA ASN A 149 -19.98 -0.51 -10.87
C ASN A 149 -18.85 -0.94 -9.92
N ASP A 150 -17.59 -0.78 -10.32
CA ASP A 150 -16.43 -1.11 -9.50
C ASP A 150 -16.38 -0.23 -8.25
N LEU A 151 -16.60 1.08 -8.39
CA LEU A 151 -16.67 2.00 -7.27
C LEU A 151 -17.79 1.61 -6.29
N ARG A 152 -18.99 1.29 -6.79
CA ARG A 152 -20.10 0.82 -5.94
C ARG A 152 -19.74 -0.48 -5.21
N SER A 153 -19.09 -1.41 -5.89
CA SER A 153 -18.67 -2.70 -5.32
C SER A 153 -17.65 -2.49 -4.18
N GLU A 154 -16.65 -1.65 -4.38
CA GLU A 154 -15.64 -1.35 -3.36
C GLU A 154 -16.23 -0.60 -2.16
N ILE A 155 -17.11 0.38 -2.40
CA ILE A 155 -17.84 1.06 -1.33
C ILE A 155 -18.66 0.04 -0.51
N GLN A 156 -19.36 -0.87 -1.17
CA GLN A 156 -20.16 -1.90 -0.50
C GLN A 156 -19.29 -2.83 0.35
N LYS A 157 -18.15 -3.30 -0.17
CA LYS A 157 -17.18 -4.11 0.60
C LYS A 157 -16.66 -3.35 1.82
N GLY A 158 -16.35 -2.06 1.66
CA GLY A 158 -15.91 -1.19 2.75
C GLY A 158 -16.97 -1.06 3.85
N LEU A 159 -18.24 -0.83 3.47
CA LEU A 159 -19.36 -0.74 4.40
C LEU A 159 -19.57 -2.04 5.19
N VAL A 160 -19.51 -3.20 4.53
CA VAL A 160 -19.64 -4.50 5.22
C VAL A 160 -18.53 -4.70 6.25
N LYS A 161 -17.28 -4.38 5.90
CA LYS A 161 -16.14 -4.44 6.84
C LYS A 161 -16.35 -3.51 8.04
N TYR A 162 -16.83 -2.29 7.79
CA TYR A 162 -17.12 -1.32 8.85
C TYR A 162 -18.22 -1.82 9.80
N VAL A 163 -19.32 -2.36 9.26
CA VAL A 163 -20.42 -2.92 10.06
C VAL A 163 -19.91 -4.06 10.95
N ASN A 164 -19.11 -4.97 10.40
CA ASN A 164 -18.51 -6.07 11.17
C ASN A 164 -17.59 -5.55 12.27
N ALA A 165 -16.71 -4.59 11.98
CA ALA A 165 -15.83 -3.97 12.96
C ALA A 165 -16.63 -3.29 14.09
N ARG A 166 -17.74 -2.62 13.75
CA ARG A 166 -18.64 -1.99 14.73
C ARG A 166 -19.31 -3.01 15.63
N GLN A 167 -19.73 -4.16 15.10
CA GLN A 167 -20.31 -5.24 15.90
C GLN A 167 -19.28 -5.84 16.87
N GLU A 168 -18.04 -6.07 16.41
CA GLU A 168 -16.96 -6.53 17.27
C GLU A 168 -16.63 -5.50 18.38
N TRP A 169 -16.64 -4.21 18.06
CA TRP A 169 -16.46 -3.16 19.06
C TRP A 169 -17.54 -3.18 20.16
N ILE A 170 -18.81 -3.40 19.78
CA ILE A 170 -19.91 -3.52 20.75
C ILE A 170 -19.70 -4.73 21.66
N LYS A 171 -19.25 -5.88 21.13
CA LYS A 171 -18.93 -7.06 21.95
C LYS A 171 -17.82 -6.77 22.96
N ILE A 172 -16.75 -6.11 22.52
CA ILE A 172 -15.65 -5.70 23.40
C ILE A 172 -16.15 -4.75 24.50
N GLN A 173 -16.99 -3.78 24.16
CA GLN A 173 -17.57 -2.87 25.17
C GLN A 173 -18.40 -3.60 26.23
N ASN A 174 -19.16 -4.62 25.84
CA ASN A 174 -19.93 -5.42 26.79
C ASN A 174 -19.01 -6.23 27.73
N ILE A 175 -17.95 -6.83 27.18
CA ILE A 175 -16.94 -7.53 28.00
C ILE A 175 -16.28 -6.57 29.00
N LEU A 176 -15.93 -5.36 28.57
CA LEU A 176 -15.35 -4.35 29.47
C LEU A 176 -16.30 -3.98 30.61
N LYS A 177 -17.59 -3.78 30.31
CA LYS A 177 -18.62 -3.54 31.34
C LYS A 177 -18.75 -4.71 32.32
N ASP A 178 -18.70 -5.94 31.83
CA ASP A 178 -18.75 -7.13 32.68
C ASP A 178 -17.52 -7.23 33.59
N ILE A 179 -16.32 -6.90 33.09
CA ILE A 179 -15.10 -6.83 33.88
C ILE A 179 -15.22 -5.76 34.98
N ASP A 180 -15.71 -4.58 34.64
CA ASP A 180 -15.91 -3.50 35.62
C ASP A 180 -16.93 -3.90 36.69
N ARG A 181 -18.01 -4.59 36.32
CA ARG A 181 -18.99 -5.14 37.27
C ARG A 181 -18.34 -6.15 38.22
N ILE A 182 -17.62 -7.14 37.70
CA ILE A 182 -16.93 -8.16 38.51
C ILE A 182 -15.91 -7.49 39.45
N ARG A 183 -15.19 -6.49 38.96
CA ARG A 183 -14.24 -5.72 39.77
C ARG A 183 -14.95 -5.01 40.94
N GLN A 184 -16.12 -4.44 40.68
CA GLN A 184 -16.94 -3.78 41.71
C GLN A 184 -17.44 -4.78 42.75
N GLU A 185 -17.94 -5.94 42.31
CA GLU A 185 -18.40 -7.03 43.19
C GLU A 185 -17.26 -7.53 44.10
N ILE A 186 -16.05 -7.75 43.56
CA ILE A 186 -14.87 -8.17 44.35
C ILE A 186 -14.48 -7.10 45.39
N ILE A 187 -14.63 -5.81 45.05
CA ILE A 187 -14.37 -4.71 45.98
C ILE A 187 -15.40 -4.77 47.12
N GLU A 188 -16.69 -4.82 46.79
CA GLU A 188 -17.78 -4.86 47.77
C GLU A 188 -17.71 -6.09 48.68
N GLU A 189 -17.40 -7.27 48.13
CA GLU A 189 -17.27 -8.52 48.88
C GLU A 189 -16.07 -8.51 49.85
N LYS A 190 -14.97 -7.85 49.48
CA LYS A 190 -13.79 -7.63 50.35
C LYS A 190 -14.04 -6.62 51.46
N PHE A 191 -14.97 -5.69 51.29
CA PHE A 191 -15.30 -4.68 52.30
C PHE A 191 -16.51 -5.06 53.16
N ALA A 192 -17.43 -5.90 52.68
CA ALA A 192 -18.57 -6.41 53.45
C ALA A 192 -18.17 -7.49 54.49
N SER A 193 -17.03 -8.14 54.30
CA SER A 193 -16.53 -9.24 55.15
C SER A 193 -15.58 -8.78 56.27
N GLN A 194 -15.33 -7.48 56.43
CA GLN A 194 -14.42 -6.96 57.46
C GLN A 194 -15.16 -6.27 58.61
N GLY A 195 -15.50 -7.06 59.65
CA GLY A 195 -15.28 -6.61 61.04
C GLY A 195 -13.80 -6.28 61.26
N PRO A 196 -13.33 -5.78 62.42
CA PRO A 196 -12.00 -5.18 62.53
C PRO A 196 -10.90 -6.19 62.17
N VAL A 197 -10.38 -6.14 60.94
CA VAL A 197 -9.38 -7.09 60.45
C VAL A 197 -7.99 -6.64 60.88
N GLU A 198 -7.31 -7.60 61.51
CA GLU A 198 -5.94 -7.56 61.99
C GLU A 198 -4.95 -6.92 60.99
N CYS A 199 -4.00 -6.19 61.58
CA CYS A 199 -2.98 -5.35 60.96
C CYS A 199 -2.22 -5.95 59.75
N LYS A 200 -2.14 -7.28 59.61
CA LYS A 200 -1.36 -7.97 58.56
C LYS A 200 -1.98 -7.91 57.15
N VAL A 201 -3.31 -8.02 57.02
CA VAL A 201 -3.95 -8.00 55.68
C VAL A 201 -3.89 -6.59 55.07
N LYS A 202 -4.06 -5.57 55.92
CA LYS A 202 -3.90 -4.16 55.54
C LYS A 202 -2.48 -3.86 55.07
N GLN A 203 -1.48 -4.42 55.74
CA GLN A 203 -0.07 -4.21 55.37
C GLN A 203 0.29 -4.88 54.04
N ASN A 204 -0.16 -6.12 53.81
CA ASN A 204 0.04 -6.81 52.53
C ASN A 204 -0.67 -6.10 51.35
N TYR A 205 -1.86 -5.53 51.60
CA TYR A 205 -2.56 -4.72 50.60
C TYR A 205 -1.82 -3.42 50.28
N LEU A 206 -1.29 -2.72 51.30
CA LEU A 206 -0.49 -1.51 51.10
C LEU A 206 0.82 -1.79 50.34
N GLU A 207 1.49 -2.90 50.62
CA GLU A 207 2.68 -3.33 49.88
C GLU A 207 2.35 -3.68 48.42
N ALA A 208 1.23 -4.38 48.17
CA ALA A 208 0.76 -4.66 46.81
C ALA A 208 0.41 -3.35 46.06
N CYS A 209 -0.26 -2.39 46.71
CA CYS A 209 -0.53 -1.07 46.15
C CYS A 209 0.75 -0.31 45.81
N ALA A 210 1.78 -0.36 46.67
CA ALA A 210 3.07 0.26 46.41
C ALA A 210 3.78 -0.37 45.19
N GLN A 211 3.71 -1.70 45.04
CA GLN A 211 4.24 -2.39 43.86
C GLN A 211 3.48 -2.02 42.58
N VAL A 212 2.14 -1.91 42.63
CA VAL A 212 1.33 -1.47 41.49
C VAL A 212 1.69 -0.05 41.06
N VAL A 213 1.88 0.87 42.01
CA VAL A 213 2.32 2.25 41.72
C VAL A 213 3.72 2.26 41.10
N SER A 214 4.65 1.45 41.62
CA SER A 214 6.00 1.31 41.05
C SER A 214 5.97 0.78 39.61
N LEU A 215 5.16 -0.25 39.34
CA LEU A 215 4.99 -0.82 38.00
C LEU A 215 4.34 0.18 37.05
N LYS A 216 3.36 0.95 37.52
CA LYS A 216 2.71 2.02 36.73
C LYS A 216 3.70 3.10 36.31
N CYS A 217 4.53 3.58 37.24
CA CYS A 217 5.60 4.53 36.91
C CYS A 217 6.60 3.97 35.88
N LYS A 218 7.01 2.70 36.03
CA LYS A 218 7.88 2.04 35.05
C LYS A 218 7.23 1.96 33.67
N LEU A 219 5.94 1.63 33.61
CA LEU A 219 5.18 1.57 32.37
C LEU A 219 5.11 2.95 31.68
N GLU A 220 4.85 4.01 32.44
CA GLU A 220 4.83 5.39 31.91
C GLU A 220 6.22 5.82 31.40
N CYS A 221 7.29 5.50 32.11
CA CYS A 221 8.66 5.73 31.64
C CYS A 221 8.96 4.99 30.33
N MET A 222 8.54 3.73 30.21
CA MET A 222 8.70 2.96 28.97
C MET A 222 7.86 3.52 27.83
N SER A 223 6.64 3.99 28.11
CA SER A 223 5.77 4.63 27.13
C SER A 223 6.40 5.89 26.55
N ARG A 224 6.94 6.77 27.41
CA ARG A 224 7.65 7.98 26.95
C ARG A 224 8.86 7.63 26.08
N ARG A 225 9.63 6.61 26.49
CA ARG A 225 10.79 6.14 25.70
C ARG A 225 10.37 5.57 24.34
N ASN A 226 9.24 4.88 24.26
CA ASN A 226 8.69 4.40 22.98
C ASN A 226 8.28 5.56 22.08
N GLU A 227 7.68 6.61 22.64
CA GLU A 227 7.29 7.81 21.90
C GLU A 227 8.52 8.56 21.35
N ASP A 228 9.57 8.69 22.15
CA ASP A 228 10.87 9.26 21.72
C ASP A 228 11.48 8.44 20.58
N LEU A 229 11.49 7.11 20.70
CA LEU A 229 11.99 6.23 19.64
C LEU A 229 11.15 6.33 18.36
N PHE A 230 9.83 6.44 18.48
CA PHE A 230 8.94 6.64 17.33
C PHE A 230 9.24 7.95 16.61
N ASN A 231 9.48 9.03 17.37
CA ASN A 231 9.87 10.33 16.81
C ASN A 231 11.24 10.26 16.11
N GLN A 232 12.21 9.56 16.68
CA GLN A 232 13.51 9.35 16.03
C GLN A 232 13.38 8.55 14.72
N ILE A 233 12.59 7.48 14.71
CA ILE A 233 12.31 6.69 13.51
C ILE A 233 11.69 7.58 12.43
N LYS A 234 10.73 8.42 12.80
CA LYS A 234 10.08 9.36 11.86
C LYS A 234 11.09 10.35 11.25
N ILE A 235 12.01 10.89 12.05
CA ILE A 235 13.07 11.79 11.56
C ILE A 235 14.00 11.05 10.60
N ILE A 236 14.43 9.83 10.95
CA ILE A 236 15.31 9.01 10.10
C ILE A 236 14.61 8.68 8.78
N HIS A 237 13.34 8.30 8.83
CA HIS A 237 12.53 8.02 7.64
C HIS A 237 12.45 9.24 6.71
N GLY A 238 12.24 10.44 7.26
CA GLY A 238 12.28 11.69 6.47
C GLY A 238 13.65 11.93 5.82
N LYS A 239 14.75 11.69 6.53
CA LYS A 239 16.12 11.81 5.97
C LYS A 239 16.36 10.81 4.84
N ILE A 240 15.92 9.56 4.99
CA ILE A 240 16.05 8.53 3.95
C ILE A 240 15.30 8.96 2.68
N HIS A 241 14.07 9.44 2.80
CA HIS A 241 13.31 9.93 1.65
C HIS A 241 13.98 11.12 0.97
N HIS A 242 14.57 12.03 1.74
CA HIS A 242 15.31 13.16 1.17
C HIS A 242 16.54 12.71 0.38
N VAL A 243 17.33 11.78 0.94
CA VAL A 243 18.51 11.22 0.27
C VAL A 243 18.11 10.43 -0.98
N ALA A 244 17.03 9.65 -0.92
CA ALA A 244 16.51 8.92 -2.07
C ALA A 244 16.09 9.87 -3.21
N ALA A 245 15.40 10.97 -2.89
CA ALA A 245 15.03 11.99 -3.86
C ALA A 245 16.25 12.68 -4.49
N GLN A 246 17.28 12.99 -3.69
CA GLN A 246 18.55 13.54 -4.19
C GLN A 246 19.28 12.56 -5.11
N ASN A 247 19.31 11.27 -4.78
CA ASN A 247 19.91 10.24 -5.64
C ASN A 247 19.19 10.12 -6.98
N ILE A 248 17.85 10.15 -6.99
CA ILE A 248 17.08 10.15 -8.24
C ILE A 248 17.43 11.37 -9.09
N ALA A 249 17.44 12.57 -8.48
CA ALA A 249 17.81 13.79 -9.20
C ALA A 249 19.24 13.75 -9.76
N CYS A 250 20.19 13.21 -9.00
CA CYS A 250 21.57 13.02 -9.44
C CYS A 250 21.66 12.01 -10.60
N GLN A 251 20.90 10.91 -10.53
CA GLN A 251 20.85 9.91 -11.59
C GLN A 251 20.24 10.47 -12.89
N ASP A 252 19.18 11.26 -12.78
CA ASP A 252 18.55 11.94 -13.92
C ASP A 252 19.52 12.94 -14.56
N GLN A 253 20.27 13.69 -13.75
CA GLN A 253 21.29 14.60 -14.24
C GLN A 253 22.42 13.85 -14.97
N LEU A 254 22.93 12.75 -14.38
CA LEU A 254 23.96 11.93 -15.01
C LEU A 254 23.50 11.33 -16.35
N ASN A 255 22.25 10.84 -16.41
CA ASN A 255 21.66 10.30 -17.63
C ASN A 255 21.52 11.39 -18.72
N SER A 256 21.14 12.60 -18.33
CA SER A 256 21.06 13.74 -19.25
C SER A 256 22.45 14.09 -19.81
N GLU A 257 23.47 14.18 -18.96
CA GLU A 257 24.85 14.45 -19.39
C GLU A 257 25.38 13.33 -20.32
N TYR A 258 25.07 12.07 -20.01
CA TYR A 258 25.44 10.93 -20.85
C TYR A 258 24.81 11.01 -22.26
N GLU A 259 23.50 11.31 -22.36
CA GLU A 259 22.83 11.44 -23.66
C GLU A 259 23.35 12.65 -24.46
N GLN A 260 23.68 13.77 -23.80
CA GLN A 260 24.36 14.89 -24.45
C GLN A 260 25.73 14.50 -25.01
N LEU A 261 26.53 13.76 -24.22
CA LEU A 261 27.85 13.29 -24.64
C LEU A 261 27.74 12.34 -25.85
N LYS A 262 26.77 11.42 -25.80
CA LYS A 262 26.47 10.47 -26.88
C LYS A 262 26.06 11.17 -28.17
N TYR A 263 25.22 12.20 -28.09
CA TYR A 263 24.88 13.04 -29.23
C TYR A 263 26.13 13.71 -29.83
N CYS A 264 26.98 14.30 -28.99
CA CYS A 264 28.20 14.98 -29.42
C CYS A 264 29.19 14.01 -30.11
N ILE A 265 29.35 12.80 -29.56
CA ILE A 265 30.16 11.73 -30.16
C ILE A 265 29.61 11.34 -31.54
N ASN A 266 28.29 11.19 -31.68
CA ASN A 266 27.67 10.82 -32.95
C ASN A 266 27.85 11.89 -34.03
N GLU A 267 27.72 13.17 -33.67
CA GLU A 267 28.01 14.30 -34.58
C GLU A 267 29.47 14.27 -35.04
N LYS A 268 30.43 14.05 -34.11
CA LYS A 268 31.85 13.93 -34.47
C LYS A 268 32.16 12.72 -35.36
N LEU A 269 31.52 11.58 -35.11
CA LEU A 269 31.65 10.42 -35.99
C LEU A 269 31.09 10.69 -37.40
N LYS A 270 30.02 11.48 -37.50
CA LYS A 270 29.46 11.89 -38.79
C LYS A 270 30.40 12.82 -39.54
N GLU A 271 30.96 13.84 -38.87
CA GLU A 271 31.98 14.73 -39.44
C GLU A 271 33.19 13.92 -39.96
N ILE A 272 33.68 12.94 -39.18
CA ILE A 272 34.79 12.07 -39.59
C ILE A 272 34.43 11.30 -40.88
N LYS A 273 33.25 10.69 -40.95
CA LYS A 273 32.80 9.96 -42.16
C LYS A 273 32.71 10.87 -43.38
N GLU A 274 32.24 12.10 -43.22
CA GLU A 274 32.16 13.09 -44.30
C GLU A 274 33.57 13.50 -44.79
N GLN A 275 34.51 13.67 -43.87
CA GLN A 275 35.91 13.94 -44.19
C GLN A 275 36.57 12.74 -44.90
N GLU A 276 36.38 11.52 -44.39
CA GLU A 276 36.87 10.28 -45.01
C GLU A 276 36.36 10.12 -46.45
N PHE A 277 35.06 10.37 -46.66
CA PHE A 277 34.45 10.35 -47.99
C PHE A 277 35.06 11.42 -48.93
N SER A 278 35.28 12.63 -48.43
CA SER A 278 35.89 13.72 -49.18
C SER A 278 37.33 13.41 -49.59
N ILE A 279 38.12 12.83 -48.67
CA ILE A 279 39.48 12.37 -48.94
C ILE A 279 39.48 11.26 -49.98
N ALA A 280 38.56 10.29 -49.90
CA ALA A 280 38.43 9.22 -50.87
C ALA A 280 38.16 9.76 -52.29
N LYS A 281 37.20 10.68 -52.44
CA LYS A 281 36.93 11.37 -53.71
C LYS A 281 38.16 12.10 -54.24
N PHE A 282 38.88 12.81 -53.39
CA PHE A 282 40.08 13.56 -53.81
C PHE A 282 41.20 12.62 -54.29
N ARG A 283 41.41 11.49 -53.61
CA ARG A 283 42.36 10.45 -54.03
C ARG A 283 42.00 9.87 -55.40
N GLU A 284 40.73 9.59 -55.63
CA GLU A 284 40.22 9.04 -56.90
C GLU A 284 40.37 10.05 -58.05
N TYR A 285 40.03 11.32 -57.81
CA TYR A 285 40.25 12.40 -58.78
C TYR A 285 41.73 12.54 -59.19
N ASN A 286 42.65 12.53 -58.22
CA ASN A 286 44.07 12.62 -58.51
C ASN A 286 44.59 11.41 -59.28
N LYS A 287 44.08 10.19 -58.99
CA LYS A 287 44.44 8.97 -59.72
C LYS A 287 44.07 9.06 -61.21
N ASN A 288 42.93 9.67 -61.51
CA ASN A 288 42.44 9.86 -62.88
C ASN A 288 43.14 11.00 -63.64
N LYS A 289 43.94 11.83 -62.96
CA LYS A 289 44.68 12.94 -63.57
C LYS A 289 46.12 12.59 -63.97
N THR A 290 46.65 11.49 -63.44
CA THR A 290 48.00 10.98 -63.70
C THR A 290 48.05 9.84 -64.72
N GLN A 291 46.90 9.47 -65.30
CA GLN A 291 46.78 8.60 -66.48
C GLN A 291 46.52 9.46 -67.72
#